data_AF-A0A6D1A809-F1
#
_entry.id   AF-A0A6D1A809-F1
#
_cell.length_a   1.000
_cell.length_b   1.000
_cell.length_c   1.000
_cell.angle_alpha   90.00
_cell.angle_beta   90.00
_cell.angle_gamma   90.00
#
_symmetry.space_group_name_H-M   'P 1'
#
loop_
_entity.id
_entity.type
_entity.pdbx_description
1 polymer ?
#
loop_
_entity_poly.entity_id
_entity_poly.type
_entity_poly.pdbx_seq_one_letter_code
_entity_poly.pdbx_strand_id
1 'polypeptide(L)'
;SKYLMNREIGFGRRALQILEEHGLTYEHVPSGIDDMTIILRQGQMDAATERSVIKRIEEDLHADEVIVEHHLALIMVVGEAMRHNVGTTAR
;
A
#
# COMPACT_ATOMS: atom_id res chain seq x y z
N SER A 1 3.03 -7.39 12.01
CA SER A 1 1.72 -6.70 11.80
C SER A 1 1.27 -5.97 13.07
N LYS A 2 0.77 -4.74 12.96
CA LYS A 2 0.44 -3.84 14.09
C LYS A 2 -0.99 -3.99 14.57
N TYR A 3 -1.17 -4.48 15.80
CA TYR A 3 -2.50 -4.70 16.37
C TYR A 3 -3.33 -3.41 16.47
N LEU A 4 -4.54 -3.42 15.90
CA LEU A 4 -5.51 -2.32 15.83
C LEU A 4 -4.96 -1.04 15.18
N MET A 5 -4.16 -1.20 14.12
CA MET A 5 -3.62 -0.08 13.32
C MET A 5 -4.70 0.92 12.91
N ASN A 6 -5.90 0.46 12.52
CA ASN A 6 -7.00 1.32 12.09
C ASN A 6 -7.55 2.26 13.17
N ARG A 7 -7.21 2.06 14.46
CA ARG A 7 -7.60 2.94 15.57
C ARG A 7 -6.59 4.06 15.79
N GLU A 8 -5.39 3.95 15.24
CA GLU A 8 -4.37 4.98 15.32
C GLU A 8 -4.67 6.11 14.33
N ILE A 9 -4.99 7.28 14.87
CA ILE A 9 -5.35 8.44 14.06
C ILE A 9 -4.17 8.85 13.18
N GLY A 10 -4.41 8.88 11.87
CA GLY A 10 -3.46 9.38 10.90
C GLY A 10 -2.33 8.40 10.55
N PHE A 11 -2.45 7.11 10.85
CA PHE A 11 -1.48 6.09 10.41
C PHE A 11 -1.30 6.13 8.89
N GLY A 12 -2.37 5.96 8.11
CA GLY A 12 -2.30 5.98 6.65
C GLY A 12 -1.78 7.31 6.08
N ARG A 13 -2.21 8.44 6.65
CA ARG A 13 -1.70 9.76 6.24
C ARG A 13 -0.18 9.86 6.42
N ARG A 14 0.36 9.42 7.56
CA ARG A 14 1.80 9.43 7.83
C ARG A 14 2.55 8.46 6.93
N ALA A 15 2.00 7.28 6.67
CA ALA A 15 2.58 6.34 5.70
C ALA A 15 2.71 6.98 4.31
N LEU A 16 1.64 7.62 3.81
CA LEU A 16 1.66 8.30 2.52
C LEU A 16 2.58 9.53 2.51
N GLN A 17 2.71 10.23 3.63
CA GLN A 17 3.68 11.31 3.77
C GLN A 17 5.14 10.80 3.66
N ILE A 18 5.46 9.63 4.22
CA ILE A 18 6.79 9.01 4.05
C ILE A 18 7.06 8.75 2.57
N LEU A 19 6.08 8.24 1.81
CA LEU A 19 6.23 8.04 0.37
C LEU A 19 6.43 9.36 -0.38
N GLU A 20 5.62 10.39 -0.06
CA GLU A 20 5.73 11.72 -0.64
C GLU A 20 7.12 12.32 -0.45
N GLU A 21 7.70 12.21 0.75
CA GLU A 21 9.02 12.74 1.08
C GLU A 21 10.17 12.04 0.32
N HIS A 22 9.93 10.83 -0.20
CA HIS A 22 10.85 10.13 -1.11
C HIS A 22 10.51 10.33 -2.59
N GLY A 23 9.52 11.15 -2.93
CA GLY A 23 9.08 11.39 -4.30
C GLY A 23 8.38 10.19 -4.94
N LEU A 24 7.81 9.28 -4.14
CA LEU A 24 7.15 8.07 -4.61
C LEU A 24 5.65 8.33 -4.85
N THR A 25 5.13 7.79 -5.95
CA THR A 25 3.69 7.74 -6.22
C THR A 25 3.14 6.34 -5.97
N TYR A 26 1.85 6.24 -5.61
CA TYR A 26 1.16 4.97 -5.37
C TYR A 26 -0.01 4.78 -6.34
N GLU A 27 -0.42 3.52 -6.53
CA GLU A 27 -1.58 3.14 -7.34
C GLU A 27 -2.77 2.73 -6.46
N HIS A 28 -2.55 1.92 -5.42
CA HIS A 28 -3.61 1.45 -4.52
C HIS A 28 -3.13 1.45 -3.07
N VAL A 29 -4.06 1.73 -2.14
CA VAL A 29 -3.81 1.67 -0.69
C VAL A 29 -4.94 0.94 0.02
N PRO A 30 -5.01 -0.41 -0.07
CA PRO A 30 -5.92 -1.18 0.75
C PRO A 30 -5.50 -1.12 2.23
N SER A 31 -6.47 -1.01 3.13
CA SER A 31 -6.24 -1.08 4.58
C SER A 31 -7.21 -2.04 5.24
N GLY A 32 -6.69 -2.86 6.14
CA GLY A 32 -7.45 -3.73 7.04
C GLY A 32 -7.63 -3.13 8.43
N ILE A 33 -7.92 -4.00 9.39
CA ILE A 33 -8.00 -3.65 10.81
C ILE A 33 -6.59 -3.43 11.38
N ASP A 34 -5.66 -4.31 11.02
CA ASP A 34 -4.32 -4.40 11.61
C ASP A 34 -3.18 -4.11 10.60
N ASP A 35 -3.49 -4.07 9.31
CA ASP A 35 -2.51 -3.97 8.24
C ASP A 35 -2.89 -2.93 7.17
N MET A 36 -1.87 -2.45 6.46
CA MET A 36 -2.01 -1.56 5.30
C MET A 36 -1.11 -2.06 4.21
N THR A 37 -1.64 -2.18 3.00
CA THR A 37 -0.87 -2.49 1.79
C THR A 37 -0.78 -1.24 0.93
N ILE A 38 0.41 -0.95 0.40
CA ILE A 38 0.61 0.14 -0.56
C ILE A 38 1.19 -0.47 -1.83
N ILE A 39 0.49 -0.32 -2.94
CA ILE A 39 0.93 -0.79 -4.25
C ILE A 39 1.48 0.40 -5.03
N LEU A 40 2.69 0.26 -5.55
CA LEU A 40 3.36 1.28 -6.35
C LEU A 40 4.14 0.63 -7.50
N ARG A 41 4.47 1.40 -8.54
CA ARG A 41 5.26 0.89 -9.67
C ARG A 41 6.69 0.57 -9.23
N GLN A 42 7.14 -0.65 -9.49
CA GLN A 42 8.45 -1.17 -9.10
C GLN A 42 9.63 -0.27 -9.53
N GLY A 43 9.55 0.34 -10.72
CA GLY A 43 10.62 1.20 -11.24
C GLY A 43 10.85 2.52 -10.50
N GLN A 44 10.09 2.81 -9.44
CA GLN A 44 10.24 4.03 -8.63
C GLN A 44 11.24 3.87 -7.47
N MET A 45 11.61 2.64 -7.11
CA MET A 45 12.47 2.38 -5.96
C MET A 45 13.74 1.66 -6.39
N ASP A 46 14.88 2.23 -6.01
CA ASP A 46 16.12 1.48 -5.96
C ASP A 46 16.30 0.86 -4.56
N ALA A 47 17.32 0.02 -4.40
CA ALA A 47 17.57 -0.66 -3.13
C ALA A 47 17.88 0.31 -1.97
N ALA A 48 18.34 1.54 -2.23
CA ALA A 48 18.63 2.51 -1.19
C ALA A 48 17.35 3.21 -0.71
N THR A 49 16.52 3.66 -1.65
CA THR A 49 15.20 4.23 -1.38
C THR A 49 14.31 3.22 -0.66
N GLU A 50 14.33 1.94 -1.07
CA GLU A 50 13.58 0.87 -0.40
C GLU A 50 13.96 0.72 1.07
N ARG A 51 15.26 0.59 1.37
CA ARG A 51 15.73 0.50 2.76
C ARG A 51 15.36 1.75 3.58
N SER A 52 15.43 2.94 2.96
CA SER A 52 15.08 4.19 3.63
C SER A 52 13.59 4.25 3.97
N VAL A 53 12.72 3.88 3.03
CA VAL A 53 11.26 3.85 3.22
C VAL A 53 10.88 2.84 4.30
N ILE A 54 11.41 1.61 4.23
CA ILE A 54 11.16 0.56 5.25
C ILE A 54 11.53 1.08 6.63
N LYS A 55 12.76 1.59 6.77
CA LYS A 55 13.26 2.11 8.03
C LYS A 55 12.35 3.20 8.60
N ARG A 56 11.90 4.13 7.75
CA ARG A 56 11.00 5.20 8.19
C ARG A 56 9.62 4.72 8.58
N ILE A 57 9.09 3.71 7.91
CA ILE A 57 7.82 3.09 8.31
C ILE A 57 7.98 2.41 9.68
N GLU A 58 9.08 1.71 9.92
CA GLU A 58 9.35 1.08 11.23
C GLU A 58 9.53 2.13 12.34
N GLU A 59 10.33 3.17 12.10
CA GLU A 59 10.67 4.18 13.10
C GLU A 59 9.54 5.19 13.36
N ASP A 60 8.93 5.77 12.32
CA ASP A 60 7.97 6.88 12.44
C ASP A 60 6.53 6.39 12.75
N LEU A 61 6.18 5.17 12.30
CA LEU A 61 4.86 4.58 12.49
C LEU A 61 4.85 3.48 13.55
N HIS A 62 6.01 3.08 14.08
CA HIS A 62 6.15 1.95 15.00
C HIS A 62 5.42 0.70 14.45
N ALA A 63 5.67 0.40 13.16
CA ALA A 63 5.14 -0.79 12.53
C ALA A 63 5.94 -2.01 13.03
N ASP A 64 5.23 -3.04 13.48
CA ASP A 64 5.89 -4.27 13.96
C ASP A 64 6.59 -5.06 12.84
N GLU A 65 6.13 -4.88 11.60
CA GLU A 65 6.62 -5.62 10.44
C GLU A 65 6.34 -4.85 9.15
N VAL A 66 7.32 -4.82 8.26
CA VAL A 66 7.22 -4.25 6.92
C VAL A 66 7.75 -5.28 5.92
N ILE A 67 6.91 -5.67 4.96
CA ILE A 67 7.24 -6.65 3.93
C ILE A 67 7.20 -5.95 2.57
N VAL A 68 8.21 -6.19 1.74
CA VAL A 68 8.25 -5.71 0.35
C VAL A 68 8.21 -6.90 -0.59
N GLU A 69 7.19 -6.92 -1.44
CA GLU A 69 6.99 -7.94 -2.47
C GLU A 69 7.25 -7.33 -3.86
N HIS A 70 8.16 -7.94 -4.62
CA HIS A 70 8.54 -7.49 -5.96
C HIS A 70 7.88 -8.34 -7.05
N HIS A 71 7.91 -7.87 -8.30
CA HIS A 71 7.44 -8.60 -9.47
C HIS A 71 5.94 -8.93 -9.47
N LEU A 72 5.14 -8.05 -8.88
CA LEU A 72 3.68 -8.12 -8.93
C LEU A 72 3.15 -7.60 -10.27
N ALA A 73 2.11 -8.27 -10.79
CA ALA A 73 1.34 -7.80 -11.93
C ALA A 73 -0.08 -7.43 -11.47
N LEU A 74 -0.54 -6.25 -11.85
CA LEU A 74 -1.91 -5.79 -11.57
C LEU A 74 -2.73 -5.85 -12.86
N ILE A 75 -3.81 -6.64 -12.84
CA ILE A 75 -4.76 -6.73 -13.94
C ILE A 75 -6.04 -6.01 -13.51
N MET A 76 -6.46 -5.02 -14.30
CA MET A 76 -7.70 -4.29 -14.07
C MET A 76 -8.68 -4.59 -15.20
N VAL A 77 -9.88 -5.03 -14.84
CA VAL A 77 -11.00 -5.23 -15.77
C VAL A 77 -11.98 -4.08 -15.59
N VAL A 78 -12.29 -3.37 -16.67
CA VAL A 78 -13.19 -2.20 -16.65
C VAL A 78 -14.33 -2.42 -17.64
N GLY A 79 -15.56 -2.14 -17.22
CA GLY A 79 -16.75 -2.21 -18.06
C GLY A 79 -17.95 -1.51 -17.42
N GLU A 80 -18.66 -0.69 -18.20
CA GLU A 80 -19.81 0.09 -17.73
C GLU A 80 -20.93 -0.78 -17.14
N ALA A 81 -21.17 -1.96 -17.74
CA ALA A 81 -22.20 -2.89 -17.31
C ALA A 81 -21.82 -3.74 -16.08
N MET A 82 -20.55 -3.68 -15.60
CA MET A 82 -20.10 -4.49 -14.46
C MET A 82 -20.88 -4.19 -13.18
N ARG A 83 -21.41 -2.96 -13.04
CA ARG A 83 -22.21 -2.54 -11.88
C ARG A 83 -23.56 -3.27 -11.78
N HIS A 84 -24.17 -3.62 -12.92
CA HIS A 84 -25.56 -4.11 -12.97
C HIS A 84 -25.66 -5.60 -13.28
N ASN A 85 -24.56 -6.23 -13.70
CA ASN A 85 -24.52 -7.66 -14.00
C ASN A 85 -24.02 -8.47 -12.80
N VAL A 86 -24.94 -9.14 -12.11
CA VAL A 86 -24.62 -10.08 -11.02
C VAL A 86 -23.72 -11.20 -11.55
N GLY A 87 -22.66 -11.52 -10.80
CA GLY A 87 -21.72 -12.60 -11.14
C GLY A 87 -20.58 -12.18 -12.07
N THR A 88 -20.42 -10.90 -12.40
CA THR A 88 -19.31 -10.43 -13.25
C THR A 88 -17.93 -10.68 -12.62
N THR A 89 -17.81 -10.55 -11.30
CA THR A 89 -16.58 -10.85 -10.55
C THR A 89 -16.38 -12.34 -10.25
N ALA A 90 -17.41 -13.17 -10.42
CA ALA A 90 -17.35 -14.62 -10.18
C ALA A 90 -17.08 -15.43 -11.46
N ARG A 91 -17.04 -14.77 -12.62
CA ARG A 91 -16.80 -15.37 -13.94
C ARG A 91 -15.32 -15.33 -14.32
#